data_AF-A0A6A4R932-F1
#
_entry.id   AF-A0A6A4R932-F1
#
_cell.length_a   1.000
_cell.length_b   1.000
_cell.length_c   1.000
_cell.angle_alpha   90.00
_cell.angle_beta   90.00
_cell.angle_gamma   90.00
#
_symmetry.space_group_name_H-M   'P 1'
#
loop_
_entity.id
_entity.type
_entity.pdbx_description
1 polymer ?
#
loop_
_entity_poly.entity_id
_entity_poly.type
_entity_poly.pdbx_seq_one_letter_code
_entity_poly.pdbx_strand_id
1 'polypeptide(L)'
;KLHPESQMVFWCDTEEQDRSFSEWKVSSGVIKSGTNKGKPNKPIRLHQNSAVLLTAVDSGMTEKDRRILGVYMVNEDFIGKLCEDGHIPAHSKYRLQLTEQESDQMLFWEYYLNEKFPHKMTWNTGKYRYFDNLWMAQILLNIVSLKSDPEERELAQQFFEHFCKM
;
A
#
# COMPACT_ATOMS: atom_id res chain seq x y z
N LYS A 1 5.60 14.70 -15.33
CA LYS A 1 6.18 13.35 -15.16
C LYS A 1 5.83 12.90 -13.74
N LEU A 2 5.22 11.72 -13.59
CA LEU A 2 4.94 11.15 -12.26
C LEU A 2 6.25 10.94 -11.49
N HIS A 3 6.20 11.15 -10.18
CA HIS A 3 7.36 10.93 -9.32
C HIS A 3 7.65 9.41 -9.26
N PRO A 4 8.92 8.96 -9.31
CA PRO A 4 9.24 7.53 -9.23
C PRO A 4 8.74 6.89 -7.93
N GLU A 5 8.77 7.66 -6.83
CA GLU A 5 8.10 7.31 -5.57
C GLU A 5 6.64 7.82 -5.53
N SER A 6 5.77 7.23 -6.36
CA SER A 6 4.34 7.56 -6.39
C SER A 6 3.45 6.42 -5.92
N GLN A 7 4.03 5.38 -5.32
CA GLN A 7 3.30 4.30 -4.65
C GLN A 7 3.16 4.63 -3.17
N MET A 8 2.12 4.14 -2.50
CA MET A 8 1.90 4.40 -1.07
C MET A 8 1.85 3.09 -0.29
N VAL A 9 2.70 2.96 0.72
CA VAL A 9 2.57 1.90 1.73
C VAL A 9 1.83 2.45 2.93
N PHE A 10 0.82 1.72 3.39
CA PHE A 10 -0.09 2.10 4.44
C PHE A 10 0.03 1.14 5.63
N TRP A 11 0.05 1.69 6.84
CA TRP A 11 -0.02 0.92 8.07
C TRP A 11 -1.48 0.85 8.52
N CYS A 12 -2.05 -0.36 8.46
CA CYS A 12 -3.37 -0.68 8.98
C CYS A 12 -3.26 -1.06 10.46
N ASP A 13 -3.95 -0.33 11.33
CA ASP A 13 -4.32 -0.86 12.64
C ASP A 13 -5.44 -1.92 12.50
N THR A 14 -5.79 -2.61 13.59
CA THR A 14 -6.76 -3.72 13.55
C THR A 14 -8.11 -3.33 12.95
N GLU A 15 -8.62 -2.13 13.26
CA GLU A 15 -9.89 -1.66 12.69
C GLU A 15 -9.75 -1.37 11.19
N GLU A 16 -8.63 -0.78 10.79
CA GLU A 16 -8.36 -0.47 9.39
C GLU A 16 -8.14 -1.71 8.53
N GLN A 17 -7.66 -2.83 9.08
CA GLN A 17 -7.50 -4.06 8.31
C GLN A 17 -8.85 -4.51 7.75
N ASP A 18 -9.86 -4.66 8.60
CA ASP A 18 -11.20 -5.09 8.18
C ASP A 18 -11.86 -4.09 7.23
N ARG A 19 -11.74 -2.80 7.53
CA ARG A 19 -12.35 -1.73 6.73
C ARG A 19 -11.68 -1.57 5.38
N SER A 20 -10.36 -1.72 5.30
CA SER A 20 -9.62 -1.57 4.04
C SER A 20 -10.02 -2.62 3.02
N PHE A 21 -10.32 -3.85 3.45
CA PHE A 21 -10.73 -4.94 2.53
C PHE A 21 -12.23 -4.99 2.28
N SER A 22 -13.06 -4.58 3.25
CA SER A 22 -14.51 -4.52 3.04
C SER A 22 -14.93 -3.33 2.18
N GLU A 23 -14.31 -2.16 2.39
CA GLU A 23 -14.63 -0.92 1.67
C GLU A 23 -13.68 -0.64 0.50
N TRP A 24 -12.56 -1.38 0.39
CA TRP A 24 -11.52 -1.16 -0.61
C TRP A 24 -11.08 0.30 -0.71
N LYS A 25 -10.85 0.91 0.46
CA LYS A 25 -10.36 2.29 0.58
C LYS A 25 -9.61 2.46 1.89
N VAL A 26 -8.61 3.35 1.89
CA VAL A 26 -7.94 3.78 3.13
C VAL A 26 -8.17 5.28 3.37
N SER A 27 -7.95 5.72 4.62
CA SER A 27 -7.91 7.14 4.96
C SER A 27 -6.45 7.58 5.16
N SER A 28 -6.04 8.67 4.49
CA SER A 28 -4.76 9.33 4.73
C SER A 28 -4.64 9.96 6.14
N GLY A 29 -5.71 9.91 6.93
CA GLY A 29 -5.81 10.51 8.24
C GLY A 29 -5.89 12.04 8.19
N VAL A 30 -5.84 12.66 9.37
CA VAL A 30 -5.93 14.10 9.53
C VAL A 30 -4.64 14.71 10.06
N ILE A 31 -4.44 15.99 9.77
CA ILE A 31 -3.36 16.79 10.32
C ILE A 31 -3.59 16.93 11.83
N LYS A 32 -2.60 16.52 12.63
CA LYS A 32 -2.73 16.44 14.10
C LYS A 32 -2.46 17.77 14.82
N SER A 33 -1.83 18.75 14.16
CA SER A 33 -1.37 20.00 14.79
C SER A 33 -1.30 21.18 13.81
N GLY A 34 -1.10 22.39 14.35
CA GLY A 34 -0.99 23.63 13.57
C GLY A 34 -2.33 24.16 13.05
N THR A 35 -2.27 25.20 12.21
CA THR A 35 -3.45 25.92 11.70
C THR A 35 -4.41 25.05 10.87
N ASN A 36 -3.90 23.95 10.29
CA ASN A 36 -4.69 23.01 9.50
C ASN A 36 -5.13 21.77 10.29
N LYS A 37 -5.01 21.77 11.63
CA LYS A 37 -5.42 20.66 12.47
C LYS A 37 -6.86 20.22 12.16
N GLY A 38 -7.06 18.91 12.02
CA GLY A 38 -8.35 18.30 11.70
C GLY A 38 -8.66 18.22 10.21
N LYS A 39 -7.92 18.91 9.33
CA LYS A 39 -8.06 18.74 7.89
C LYS A 39 -7.42 17.43 7.42
N PRO A 40 -7.94 16.78 6.38
CA PRO A 40 -7.32 15.57 5.82
C PRO A 40 -5.91 15.80 5.30
N ASN A 41 -5.06 14.78 5.41
CA ASN A 41 -3.75 14.76 4.75
C ASN A 41 -3.96 14.51 3.25
N LYS A 42 -3.44 15.37 2.39
CA LYS A 42 -3.55 15.14 0.93
C LYS A 42 -2.44 14.20 0.47
N PRO A 43 -2.76 13.05 -0.14
CA PRO A 43 -1.76 12.14 -0.69
C PRO A 43 -1.25 12.67 -2.05
N ILE A 44 -0.58 13.82 -2.03
CA ILE A 44 -0.25 14.63 -3.22
C ILE A 44 0.53 13.92 -4.33
N ARG A 45 1.19 12.78 -4.04
CA ARG A 45 1.94 12.00 -5.04
C ARG A 45 1.12 10.90 -5.69
N LEU A 46 -0.04 10.54 -5.10
CA LEU A 46 -0.92 9.53 -5.65
C LEU A 46 -1.70 10.06 -6.85
N HIS A 47 -1.80 9.21 -7.85
CA HIS A 47 -2.61 9.39 -9.05
C HIS A 47 -3.25 8.06 -9.44
N GLN A 48 -4.05 8.06 -10.51
CA GLN A 48 -4.72 6.88 -11.06
C GLN A 48 -3.83 5.65 -11.36
N ASN A 49 -2.52 5.84 -11.53
CA ASN A 49 -1.57 4.75 -11.81
C ASN A 49 -0.77 4.31 -10.56
N SER A 50 -1.10 4.89 -9.41
CA SER A 50 -0.47 4.53 -8.16
C SER A 50 -1.15 3.32 -7.53
N ALA A 51 -0.41 2.58 -6.73
CA ALA A 51 -0.86 1.47 -5.92
C ALA A 51 -0.72 1.81 -4.43
N VAL A 52 -1.62 1.23 -3.65
CA VAL A 52 -1.63 1.26 -2.19
C VAL A 52 -1.30 -0.14 -1.69
N LEU A 53 -0.21 -0.26 -0.95
CA LEU A 53 0.21 -1.46 -0.25
C LEU A 53 -0.30 -1.42 1.19
N LEU A 54 -1.03 -2.44 1.62
CA LEU A 54 -1.55 -2.56 2.97
C LEU A 54 -0.58 -3.41 3.80
N THR A 55 -0.20 -2.92 4.98
CA THR A 55 0.73 -3.62 5.88
C THR A 55 0.27 -3.53 7.32
N ALA A 56 0.67 -4.50 8.13
CA ALA A 56 0.47 -4.47 9.58
C ALA A 56 1.64 -5.11 10.33
N VAL A 57 1.69 -4.82 11.62
CA VAL A 57 2.53 -5.52 12.60
C VAL A 57 1.56 -6.09 13.63
N ASP A 58 1.57 -7.41 13.83
CA ASP A 58 0.68 -8.05 14.78
C ASP A 58 1.03 -7.70 16.23
N SER A 59 0.04 -7.84 17.12
CA SER A 59 0.23 -7.54 18.53
C SER A 59 1.35 -8.39 19.13
N GLY A 60 2.34 -7.73 19.74
CA GLY A 60 3.49 -8.39 20.36
C GLY A 60 4.66 -8.66 19.41
N MET A 61 4.49 -8.41 18.10
CA MET A 61 5.58 -8.49 17.12
C MET A 61 6.34 -7.18 17.01
N THR A 62 7.52 -7.23 16.39
CA THR A 62 8.35 -6.04 16.20
C THR A 62 8.24 -5.52 14.77
N GLU A 63 8.74 -4.31 14.54
CA GLU A 63 8.63 -3.66 13.22
C GLU A 63 9.27 -4.49 12.10
N LYS A 64 10.33 -5.25 12.38
CA LYS A 64 10.98 -6.15 11.41
C LYS A 64 10.02 -7.22 10.85
N ASP A 65 8.98 -7.56 11.62
CA ASP A 65 7.99 -8.58 11.32
C ASP A 65 6.77 -7.98 10.59
N ARG A 66 6.86 -6.71 10.12
CA ARG A 66 5.79 -6.07 9.34
C ARG A 66 5.51 -6.89 8.07
N ARG A 67 4.30 -7.41 7.99
CA ARG A 67 3.82 -8.21 6.85
C ARG A 67 2.94 -7.40 5.90
N ILE A 68 2.96 -7.80 4.64
CA ILE A 68 2.07 -7.26 3.60
C ILE A 68 0.74 -8.02 3.69
N LEU A 69 -0.36 -7.27 3.75
CA LEU A 69 -1.71 -7.82 3.84
C LEU A 69 -2.40 -7.90 2.47
N GLY A 70 -2.00 -7.04 1.55
CA GLY A 70 -2.66 -6.89 0.26
C GLY A 70 -2.23 -5.62 -0.45
N VAL A 71 -2.74 -5.44 -1.66
CA VAL A 71 -2.40 -4.31 -2.52
C VAL A 71 -3.56 -3.98 -3.44
N TYR A 72 -3.74 -2.71 -3.77
CA TYR A 72 -4.70 -2.28 -4.78
C TYR A 72 -4.19 -1.10 -5.61
N MET A 73 -4.59 -1.00 -6.87
CA MET A 73 -4.43 0.23 -7.66
C MET A 73 -5.41 1.26 -7.16
N VAL A 74 -4.98 2.50 -7.07
CA VAL A 74 -5.84 3.64 -6.80
C VAL A 74 -6.91 3.76 -7.91
N ASN A 75 -8.10 4.22 -7.54
CA ASN A 75 -9.20 4.44 -8.48
C ASN A 75 -8.78 5.30 -9.69
N GLU A 76 -9.31 4.99 -10.88
CA GLU A 76 -8.90 5.60 -12.15
C GLU A 76 -9.18 7.11 -12.25
N ASP A 77 -10.15 7.63 -11.49
CA ASP A 77 -10.49 9.05 -11.45
C ASP A 77 -9.80 9.81 -10.31
N PHE A 78 -8.96 9.12 -9.51
CA PHE A 78 -8.38 9.71 -8.32
C PHE A 78 -7.13 10.55 -8.63
N ILE A 79 -7.14 11.78 -8.12
CA ILE A 79 -6.01 12.70 -8.15
C ILE A 79 -5.73 13.15 -6.72
N GLY A 80 -4.62 12.67 -6.12
CA GLY A 80 -4.34 12.86 -4.70
C GLY A 80 -4.18 14.32 -4.27
N LYS A 81 -3.78 15.20 -5.20
CA LYS A 81 -3.72 16.66 -4.96
C LYS A 81 -5.10 17.31 -4.79
N LEU A 82 -6.13 16.72 -5.39
CA LEU A 82 -7.52 17.20 -5.35
C LEU A 82 -8.36 16.49 -4.26
N CYS A 83 -7.77 15.56 -3.52
CA CYS A 83 -8.44 14.85 -2.43
C CYS A 83 -8.72 15.82 -1.27
N GLU A 84 -10.00 16.05 -0.97
CA GLU A 84 -10.46 16.95 0.10
C GLU A 84 -10.94 16.19 1.35
N ASP A 85 -11.25 14.90 1.23
CA ASP A 85 -11.79 14.06 2.31
C ASP A 85 -10.76 13.10 2.93
N GLY A 86 -9.61 12.93 2.27
CA GLY A 86 -8.55 12.01 2.68
C GLY A 86 -8.83 10.54 2.35
N HIS A 87 -9.88 10.22 1.60
CA HIS A 87 -10.16 8.84 1.20
C HIS A 87 -9.48 8.49 -0.11
N ILE A 88 -8.89 7.29 -0.14
CA ILE A 88 -8.13 6.79 -1.29
C ILE A 88 -8.80 5.49 -1.75
N PRO A 89 -9.82 5.56 -2.62
CA PRO A 89 -10.55 4.40 -3.08
C PRO A 89 -9.71 3.55 -4.04
N ALA A 90 -9.95 2.24 -4.03
CA ALA A 90 -9.34 1.31 -4.95
C ALA A 90 -10.01 1.34 -6.33
N HIS A 91 -9.25 0.87 -7.30
CA HIS A 91 -9.70 0.44 -8.60
C HIS A 91 -10.60 -0.81 -8.45
N SER A 92 -11.64 -0.91 -9.28
CA SER A 92 -12.62 -2.01 -9.23
C SER A 92 -12.01 -3.38 -9.51
N LYS A 93 -11.10 -3.43 -10.49
CA LYS A 93 -10.40 -4.66 -10.93
C LYS A 93 -9.11 -5.00 -10.16
N TYR A 94 -8.18 -4.06 -10.04
CA TYR A 94 -6.81 -4.35 -9.58
C TYR A 94 -6.70 -4.21 -8.07
N ARG A 95 -7.10 -5.27 -7.36
CA ARG A 95 -7.11 -5.35 -5.90
C ARG A 95 -6.88 -6.79 -5.46
N LEU A 96 -5.99 -6.99 -4.50
CA LEU A 96 -5.56 -8.30 -4.01
C LEU A 96 -5.50 -8.26 -2.49
N GLN A 97 -6.10 -9.27 -1.87
CA GLN A 97 -5.96 -9.57 -0.45
C GLN A 97 -5.14 -10.85 -0.32
N LEU A 98 -4.18 -10.85 0.60
CA LEU A 98 -3.40 -12.04 0.94
C LEU A 98 -4.08 -12.78 2.08
N THR A 99 -4.03 -14.11 2.04
CA THR A 99 -4.36 -14.92 3.21
C THR A 99 -3.33 -14.71 4.31
N GLU A 100 -3.62 -15.14 5.53
CA GLU A 100 -2.67 -15.07 6.64
C GLU A 100 -1.37 -15.80 6.29
N GLN A 101 -1.46 -17.00 5.72
CA GLN A 101 -0.31 -17.82 5.34
C GLN A 101 0.52 -17.20 4.21
N GLU A 102 -0.11 -16.50 3.28
CA GLU A 102 0.57 -15.74 2.23
C GLU A 102 1.24 -14.49 2.80
N SER A 103 0.55 -13.79 3.71
CA SER A 103 1.03 -12.57 4.37
C SER A 103 2.29 -12.84 5.19
N ASP A 104 2.35 -13.96 5.91
CA ASP A 104 3.51 -14.37 6.72
C ASP A 104 4.78 -14.61 5.88
N GLN A 105 4.62 -14.87 4.57
CA GLN A 105 5.73 -15.05 3.64
C GLN A 105 6.17 -13.74 2.96
N MET A 106 5.48 -12.63 3.22
CA MET A 106 5.65 -11.36 2.52
C MET A 106 6.02 -10.24 3.49
N LEU A 107 7.25 -10.28 4.02
CA LEU A 107 7.77 -9.24 4.91
C LEU A 107 8.08 -7.95 4.15
N PHE A 108 7.51 -6.84 4.57
CA PHE A 108 7.66 -5.53 3.89
C PHE A 108 9.12 -5.08 3.80
N TRP A 109 9.91 -5.34 4.84
CA TRP A 109 11.30 -4.90 4.94
C TRP A 109 12.27 -5.68 4.04
N GLU A 110 11.83 -6.77 3.41
CA GLU A 110 12.61 -7.45 2.36
C GLU A 110 12.61 -6.67 1.04
N TYR A 111 11.61 -5.80 0.84
CA TYR A 111 11.45 -4.99 -0.36
C TYR A 111 11.91 -3.55 -0.15
N TYR A 112 11.53 -2.95 0.98
CA TYR A 112 11.80 -1.54 1.25
C TYR A 112 13.19 -1.33 1.86
N LEU A 113 14.01 -0.53 1.19
CA LEU A 113 15.33 -0.13 1.69
C LEU A 113 15.39 1.37 1.92
N ASN A 114 15.67 1.79 3.16
CA ASN A 114 16.01 3.19 3.41
C ASN A 114 17.48 3.44 3.02
N GLU A 115 17.74 4.06 1.87
CA GLU A 115 19.10 4.32 1.38
C GLU A 115 19.98 5.08 2.39
N LYS A 116 19.39 6.00 3.17
CA LYS A 116 20.13 6.78 4.17
C LYS A 116 20.48 5.96 5.41
N PHE A 117 19.66 4.96 5.74
CA PHE A 117 19.80 4.13 6.93
C PHE A 117 19.42 2.67 6.63
N PRO A 118 20.21 1.94 5.83
CA PRO A 118 19.82 0.64 5.30
C PRO A 118 19.61 -0.44 6.38
N HIS A 119 20.23 -0.26 7.55
CA HIS A 119 20.09 -1.18 8.69
C HIS A 119 18.95 -0.82 9.64
N LYS A 120 18.17 0.24 9.38
CA LYS A 120 17.07 0.68 10.24
C LYS A 120 15.71 0.30 9.65
N MET A 121 15.09 -0.72 10.24
CA MET A 121 13.70 -1.11 9.99
C MET A 121 12.77 -0.37 10.96
N THR A 122 12.50 0.92 10.69
CA THR A 122 11.60 1.73 11.52
C THR A 122 10.53 2.47 10.72
N TRP A 123 9.26 2.30 11.13
CA TRP A 123 8.12 3.04 10.58
C TRP A 123 7.99 4.48 11.13
N ASN A 124 8.60 4.78 12.28
CA ASN A 124 8.58 6.10 12.91
C ASN A 124 7.15 6.67 13.02
N THR A 125 6.86 7.77 12.34
CA THR A 125 5.59 8.51 12.40
C THR A 125 4.83 8.44 11.08
N GLY A 126 3.50 8.60 11.17
CA GLY A 126 2.61 8.68 10.01
C GLY A 126 1.87 7.38 9.72
N LYS A 127 0.72 7.51 9.05
CA LYS A 127 -0.12 6.38 8.61
C LYS A 127 0.42 5.72 7.33
N TYR A 128 1.20 6.45 6.54
CA TYR A 128 1.70 5.98 5.26
C TYR A 128 3.03 6.60 4.89
N ARG A 129 3.69 6.02 3.89
CA ARG A 129 4.89 6.55 3.23
C ARG A 129 4.79 6.34 1.72
N TYR A 130 5.53 7.16 0.96
CA TYR A 130 5.71 6.92 -0.46
C TYR A 130 6.92 6.01 -0.70
N PHE A 131 6.85 5.23 -1.79
CA PHE A 131 7.93 4.34 -2.19
C PHE A 131 7.92 4.06 -3.70
N ASP A 132 8.99 3.45 -4.17
CA ASP A 132 9.31 3.31 -5.59
C ASP A 132 8.47 2.28 -6.35
N ASN A 133 8.26 2.58 -7.63
CA ASN A 133 7.62 1.67 -8.59
C ASN A 133 8.33 0.31 -8.67
N LEU A 134 9.66 0.29 -8.55
CA LEU A 134 10.44 -0.95 -8.64
C LEU A 134 10.09 -1.93 -7.52
N TRP A 135 9.98 -1.44 -6.28
CA TRP A 135 9.61 -2.27 -5.14
C TRP A 135 8.16 -2.76 -5.26
N MET A 136 7.25 -1.92 -5.75
CA MET A 136 5.88 -2.34 -6.02
C MET A 136 5.79 -3.44 -7.08
N ALA A 137 6.52 -3.30 -8.18
CA ALA A 137 6.58 -4.33 -9.23
C ALA A 137 7.13 -5.66 -8.68
N GLN A 138 8.19 -5.61 -7.86
CA GLN A 138 8.77 -6.80 -7.24
C GLN A 138 7.78 -7.48 -6.28
N ILE A 139 7.05 -6.70 -5.48
CA ILE A 139 6.02 -7.23 -4.58
C ILE A 139 4.92 -7.92 -5.39
N LEU A 140 4.40 -7.28 -6.44
CA LEU A 140 3.36 -7.87 -7.28
C LEU A 140 3.82 -9.17 -7.96
N LEU A 141 5.05 -9.21 -8.47
CA LEU A 141 5.64 -10.42 -9.06
C LEU A 141 5.77 -11.56 -8.03
N ASN A 142 6.15 -11.24 -6.79
CA ASN A 142 6.23 -12.23 -5.73
C ASN A 142 4.84 -12.73 -5.31
N ILE A 143 3.83 -11.85 -5.29
CA ILE A 143 2.42 -12.24 -5.06
C ILE A 143 1.95 -13.23 -6.14
N VAL A 144 2.24 -12.98 -7.42
CA VAL A 144 1.94 -13.94 -8.50
C VAL A 144 2.54 -15.31 -8.21
N SER A 145 3.81 -15.35 -7.79
CA SER A 145 4.51 -16.60 -7.51
C SER A 145 3.97 -17.33 -6.27
N LEU A 146 3.35 -16.59 -5.36
CA LEU A 146 2.79 -17.09 -4.10
C LEU A 146 1.40 -17.71 -4.26
N LYS A 147 0.60 -17.22 -5.21
CA LYS A 147 -0.77 -17.69 -5.44
C LYS A 147 -0.80 -19.13 -5.97
N SER A 148 -1.29 -20.05 -5.14
CA SER A 148 -1.46 -21.46 -5.51
C SER A 148 -2.70 -21.68 -6.36
N ASP A 149 -3.79 -20.95 -6.10
CA ASP A 149 -5.00 -20.98 -6.91
C ASP A 149 -4.77 -20.39 -8.31
N PRO A 150 -5.13 -21.09 -9.40
CA PRO A 150 -4.91 -20.60 -10.76
C PRO A 150 -5.65 -19.30 -11.10
N GLU A 151 -6.88 -19.11 -10.61
CA GLU A 151 -7.69 -17.92 -10.90
C GLU A 151 -7.13 -16.69 -10.16
N GLU A 152 -6.81 -16.83 -8.88
CA GLU A 152 -6.16 -15.77 -8.11
C GLU A 152 -4.79 -15.41 -8.69
N ARG A 153 -4.04 -16.41 -9.16
CA ARG A 153 -2.74 -16.19 -9.81
C ARG A 153 -2.89 -15.42 -11.11
N GLU A 154 -3.90 -15.75 -11.91
CA GLU A 154 -4.18 -15.01 -13.14
C GLU A 154 -4.57 -13.56 -12.85
N LEU A 155 -5.40 -13.32 -11.84
CA LEU A 155 -5.76 -11.97 -11.41
C LEU A 155 -4.54 -11.17 -10.93
N ALA A 156 -3.66 -11.80 -10.14
CA ALA A 156 -2.40 -11.20 -9.71
C ALA A 156 -1.47 -10.89 -10.89
N GLN A 157 -1.40 -11.80 -11.87
CA GLN A 157 -0.59 -11.63 -13.08
C GLN A 157 -1.11 -10.47 -13.92
N GLN A 158 -2.42 -10.38 -14.13
CA GLN A 158 -3.04 -9.26 -14.84
C GLN A 158 -2.80 -7.92 -14.14
N PHE A 159 -2.82 -7.90 -12.80
CA PHE A 159 -2.45 -6.71 -12.03
C PHE A 159 -0.99 -6.35 -12.29
N PHE A 160 -0.05 -7.27 -12.06
CA PHE A 160 1.38 -7.03 -12.28
C PHE A 160 1.67 -6.47 -13.69
N GLU A 161 1.10 -7.09 -14.73
CA GLU A 161 1.28 -6.64 -16.10
C GLU A 161 0.68 -5.26 -16.37
N HIS A 162 -0.50 -4.98 -15.79
CA HIS A 162 -1.11 -3.66 -15.90
C HIS A 162 -0.23 -2.61 -15.23
N PHE A 163 0.23 -2.86 -14.00
CA PHE A 163 1.10 -1.95 -13.26
C PHE A 163 2.38 -1.63 -14.03
N CYS A 164 3.04 -2.66 -14.60
CA CYS A 164 4.30 -2.48 -15.34
C CYS A 164 4.14 -1.74 -16.69
N LYS A 165 2.93 -1.60 -17.22
CA LYS A 165 2.66 -0.87 -18.48
C LYS A 165 2.48 0.63 -18.28
N MET A 166 2.22 1.09 -17.06
CA MET A 166 1.90 2.50 -16.74
C MET A 166 3.15 3.32 -16.38
#